data_AF-A0A814KPY4-F1
#
_entry.id   AF-A0A814KPY4-F1
#
_cell.length_a   1.000
_cell.length_b   1.000
_cell.length_c   1.000
_cell.angle_alpha   90.00
_cell.angle_beta   90.00
_cell.angle_gamma   90.00
#
_symmetry.space_group_name_H-M   'P 1'
#
loop_
_entity.id
_entity.type
_entity.pdbx_description
1 polymer ?
#
loop_
_entity_poly.entity_id
_entity_poly.type
_entity_poly.pdbx_seq_one_letter_code
_entity_poly.pdbx_strand_id
1 'polypeptide(L)'
;LWDSFLELRIKLQRATIACNCLPTTTTSDDELREAIDENATLFRKTLALLLAISHRRSNKRTRDEEADDVEDAANEEQNDKADTTKIFKTLSKRLKSSEAIDEELKKTYEQFTTERDTSIQKWFERTRTFSKQSKTTTIEQSPLVQIKEIMSLPDRLIKRTQTSRLDYDFICPPSSPSDPSETSTDLTAKLNLELFDDSDFYHQLLREYIERKTASITDPEQISKHWAQLRKLRTKLKKNVDTKASKDRKIRYNVHKKLVNYMAPIDRCSFTDQAKSDLFSSLFGAHQLTPVDVQHTPSVNDIRII
;
A
#
# COMPACT_ATOMS: atom_id res chain seq x y z
N LEU A 1 -14.82 -7.19 -20.85
CA LEU A 1 -14.86 -7.80 -19.51
C LEU A 1 -13.55 -7.59 -18.75
N TRP A 2 -12.41 -8.07 -19.27
CA TRP A 2 -11.10 -7.86 -18.63
C TRP A 2 -10.79 -6.37 -18.37
N ASP A 3 -11.02 -5.49 -19.34
CA ASP A 3 -10.79 -4.05 -19.15
C ASP A 3 -11.70 -3.44 -18.07
N SER A 4 -12.92 -3.95 -17.91
CA SER A 4 -13.85 -3.54 -16.86
C SER A 4 -13.37 -3.97 -15.47
N PHE A 5 -12.82 -5.18 -15.34
CA PHE A 5 -12.21 -5.64 -14.09
C PHE A 5 -10.93 -4.89 -13.76
N LEU A 6 -10.11 -4.58 -14.77
CA LEU A 6 -8.91 -3.78 -14.62
C LEU A 6 -9.26 -2.37 -14.10
N GLU A 7 -10.27 -1.73 -14.68
CA GLU A 7 -10.76 -0.43 -14.23
C GLU A 7 -11.34 -0.48 -12.80
N LEU A 8 -12.14 -1.51 -12.50
CA LEU A 8 -12.67 -1.72 -11.15
C LEU A 8 -11.54 -1.83 -10.13
N ARG A 9 -10.52 -2.65 -10.42
CA ARG A 9 -9.36 -2.80 -9.52
C ARG A 9 -8.62 -1.47 -9.34
N ILE A 10 -8.43 -0.69 -10.41
CA ILE A 10 -7.76 0.62 -10.32
C ILE A 10 -8.56 1.57 -9.40
N LYS A 11 -9.89 1.59 -9.53
CA LYS A 11 -10.78 2.41 -8.68
C LYS A 11 -10.77 1.95 -7.23
N LEU A 12 -10.67 0.64 -6.98
CA LEU A 12 -10.61 0.05 -5.64
C LEU A 12 -9.35 0.45 -4.86
N GLN A 13 -8.30 0.93 -5.51
CA GLN A 13 -7.03 1.29 -4.84
C GLN A 13 -7.22 2.34 -3.74
N ARG A 14 -8.16 3.28 -3.91
CA ARG A 14 -8.42 4.28 -2.87
C ARG A 14 -9.07 3.65 -1.64
N ALA A 15 -9.94 2.66 -1.85
CA ALA A 15 -10.56 1.92 -0.77
C ALA A 15 -9.52 1.08 -0.01
N THR A 16 -8.60 0.39 -0.70
CA THR A 16 -7.55 -0.39 -0.03
C THR A 16 -6.62 0.49 0.81
N ILE A 17 -6.24 1.66 0.30
CA ILE A 17 -5.45 2.65 1.06
C ILE A 17 -6.25 3.14 2.29
N ALA A 18 -7.54 3.43 2.14
CA ALA A 18 -8.38 3.88 3.25
C ALA A 18 -8.58 2.78 4.32
N CYS A 19 -8.72 1.51 3.92
CA CYS A 19 -8.80 0.37 4.84
C CYS A 19 -7.56 0.27 5.73
N ASN A 20 -6.37 0.56 5.19
CA ASN A 20 -5.12 0.55 5.95
C ASN A 20 -5.05 1.65 7.02
N CYS A 21 -5.89 2.68 6.93
CA CYS A 21 -5.98 3.76 7.93
C CYS A 21 -6.98 3.46 9.05
N LEU A 22 -7.75 2.37 8.94
CA LEU A 22 -8.75 2.01 9.95
C LEU A 22 -8.08 1.66 11.29
N PRO A 23 -8.72 1.98 12.43
CA PRO A 23 -8.23 1.59 13.74
C PRO A 23 -8.14 0.07 13.87
N THR A 24 -7.04 -0.43 14.42
CA THR A 24 -6.82 -1.87 14.64
C THR A 24 -7.27 -2.31 16.03
N THR A 25 -7.32 -1.38 16.99
CA THR A 25 -7.99 -1.59 18.27
C THR A 25 -9.46 -1.22 18.15
N THR A 26 -10.34 -2.02 18.76
CA THR A 26 -11.77 -1.70 18.90
C THR A 26 -11.94 -0.37 19.63
N THR A 27 -12.04 0.71 18.87
CA THR A 27 -12.40 2.02 19.37
C THR A 27 -13.82 1.94 19.94
N SER A 28 -14.03 2.55 21.10
CA SER A 28 -15.31 2.56 21.81
C SER A 28 -16.38 3.46 21.16
N ASP A 29 -16.24 3.75 19.87
CA ASP A 29 -17.10 4.65 19.12
C ASP A 29 -18.22 3.82 18.46
N ASP A 30 -19.42 3.93 19.02
CA ASP A 30 -20.59 3.17 18.57
C ASP A 30 -21.02 3.56 17.14
N GLU A 31 -20.83 4.81 16.72
CA GLU A 31 -21.17 5.27 15.36
C GLU A 31 -20.24 4.62 14.32
N LEU A 32 -18.94 4.53 14.63
CA LEU A 32 -17.98 3.86 13.76
C LEU A 32 -18.26 2.36 13.66
N ARG A 33 -18.69 1.72 14.76
CA ARG A 33 -19.04 0.28 14.77
C ARG A 33 -20.27 0.01 13.92
N GLU A 34 -21.32 0.83 14.03
CA GLU A 34 -22.51 0.71 13.20
C GLU A 34 -22.17 0.86 11.71
N ALA A 35 -21.38 1.88 11.35
CA ALA A 35 -20.94 2.08 9.97
C ALA A 35 -20.07 0.92 9.43
N ILE A 36 -19.22 0.33 10.27
CA ILE A 36 -18.42 -0.85 9.91
C ILE A 36 -19.34 -2.06 9.67
N ASP A 37 -20.32 -2.30 10.55
CA ASP A 37 -21.24 -3.43 10.44
C ASP A 37 -22.14 -3.31 9.21
N GLU A 38 -22.68 -2.12 8.93
CA GLU A 38 -23.42 -1.85 7.70
C GLU A 38 -22.57 -2.15 6.46
N ASN A 39 -21.36 -1.62 6.40
CA ASN A 39 -20.44 -1.85 5.28
C ASN A 39 -20.04 -3.32 5.15
N ALA A 40 -19.84 -4.04 6.27
CA ALA A 40 -19.56 -5.46 6.27
C ALA A 40 -20.73 -6.28 5.71
N THR A 41 -21.97 -5.91 6.03
CA THR A 41 -23.15 -6.58 5.45
C THR A 41 -23.28 -6.32 3.95
N LEU A 42 -23.01 -5.09 3.50
CA LEU A 42 -22.99 -4.75 2.07
C LEU A 42 -21.89 -5.52 1.35
N PHE A 43 -20.69 -5.59 1.92
CA PHE A 43 -19.57 -6.35 1.37
C PHE A 43 -19.90 -7.86 1.24
N ARG A 44 -20.48 -8.46 2.27
CA ARG A 44 -20.90 -9.88 2.21
C ARG A 44 -21.93 -10.13 1.12
N LYS A 45 -22.90 -9.22 0.95
CA LYS A 45 -23.89 -9.29 -0.13
C LYS A 45 -23.25 -9.14 -1.50
N THR A 46 -22.37 -8.17 -1.70
CA THR A 46 -21.69 -7.99 -3.00
C THR A 46 -20.79 -9.17 -3.33
N LEU A 47 -20.06 -9.71 -2.35
CA LEU A 47 -19.25 -10.91 -2.52
C LEU A 47 -20.11 -12.14 -2.87
N ALA A 48 -21.23 -12.36 -2.17
CA ALA A 48 -22.16 -13.43 -2.47
C ALA A 48 -22.71 -13.34 -3.91
N LEU A 49 -22.96 -12.13 -4.39
CA LEU A 49 -23.42 -11.90 -5.76
C LEU A 49 -22.33 -12.22 -6.78
N LEU A 50 -21.10 -11.76 -6.55
CA LEU A 50 -19.96 -12.07 -7.41
C LEU A 50 -19.69 -13.57 -7.51
N LEU A 51 -19.74 -14.28 -6.37
CA LEU A 51 -19.59 -15.73 -6.32
C LEU A 51 -20.75 -16.45 -7.02
N ALA A 52 -21.99 -15.97 -6.86
CA ALA A 52 -23.13 -16.53 -7.59
C ALA A 52 -22.98 -16.39 -9.12
N ILE A 53 -22.46 -15.25 -9.59
CA ILE A 53 -22.16 -15.04 -11.02
C ILE A 53 -21.06 -16.00 -11.48
N SER A 54 -20.02 -16.21 -10.67
CA SER A 54 -18.93 -17.15 -10.96
C SER A 54 -19.43 -18.59 -11.06
N HIS A 55 -20.20 -19.04 -10.07
CA HIS A 55 -20.83 -20.37 -10.04
C HIS A 55 -21.73 -20.58 -11.27
N ARG A 56 -22.58 -19.61 -11.61
CA ARG A 56 -23.40 -19.69 -12.84
C ARG A 56 -22.53 -19.87 -14.07
N ARG A 57 -21.44 -19.11 -14.19
CA ARG A 57 -20.56 -19.18 -15.36
C ARG A 57 -19.87 -20.55 -15.46
N SER A 58 -19.50 -21.15 -14.33
CA SER A 58 -18.98 -22.51 -14.28
C SER A 58 -20.04 -23.51 -14.75
N ASN A 59 -21.25 -23.46 -14.17
CA ASN A 59 -22.34 -24.37 -14.51
C ASN A 59 -22.82 -24.24 -15.96
N LYS A 60 -22.84 -23.01 -16.51
CA LYS A 60 -23.21 -22.79 -17.91
C LYS A 60 -22.18 -23.43 -18.84
N ARG A 61 -20.89 -23.27 -18.55
CA ARG A 61 -19.82 -23.87 -19.36
C ARG A 61 -19.85 -25.39 -19.34
N THR A 62 -20.06 -26.02 -18.18
CA THR A 62 -20.20 -27.48 -18.11
C THR A 62 -21.40 -27.95 -18.92
N ARG A 63 -22.51 -27.19 -18.89
CA ARG A 63 -23.69 -27.50 -19.69
C ARG A 63 -23.45 -27.34 -21.20
N ASP A 64 -22.71 -26.31 -21.61
CA ASP A 64 -22.35 -26.06 -23.01
C ASP A 64 -21.31 -27.07 -23.55
N GLU A 65 -20.51 -27.72 -22.68
CA GLU A 65 -19.63 -28.84 -23.05
C GLU A 65 -20.40 -30.16 -23.19
N GLU A 66 -21.53 -30.31 -22.49
CA GLU A 66 -22.37 -31.51 -22.49
C GLU A 66 -23.55 -31.47 -23.48
N ALA A 67 -23.97 -30.27 -23.93
CA ALA A 67 -25.10 -30.07 -24.83
C ALA A 67 -24.64 -29.66 -26.24
N ASP A 68 -24.95 -30.51 -27.23
CA ASP A 68 -24.65 -30.29 -28.66
C ASP A 68 -25.75 -29.52 -29.41
N ASP A 69 -26.84 -29.12 -28.73
CA ASP A 69 -28.02 -28.52 -29.37
C ASP A 69 -28.35 -27.11 -28.85
N VAL A 70 -28.53 -26.21 -29.82
CA VAL A 70 -28.85 -24.79 -29.64
C VAL A 70 -30.35 -24.61 -29.81
N GLU A 71 -31.14 -24.59 -28.72
CA GLU A 71 -32.51 -24.07 -28.76
C GLU A 71 -32.87 -23.22 -27.53
N ASP A 72 -33.53 -22.09 -27.83
CA ASP A 72 -34.26 -21.14 -26.96
C ASP A 72 -33.50 -20.26 -25.94
N ALA A 73 -32.80 -19.24 -26.47
CA ALA A 73 -32.13 -18.17 -25.70
C ALA A 73 -33.04 -17.38 -24.73
N ALA A 74 -34.34 -17.24 -25.01
CA ALA A 74 -35.24 -16.43 -24.19
C ALA A 74 -35.68 -17.13 -22.87
N ASN A 75 -35.94 -18.44 -22.92
CA ASN A 75 -36.20 -19.24 -21.72
C ASN A 75 -34.93 -19.45 -20.89
N GLU A 76 -33.77 -19.50 -21.55
CA GLU A 76 -32.47 -19.60 -20.93
C GLU A 76 -32.15 -18.39 -20.02
N GLU A 77 -32.35 -17.16 -20.49
CA GLU A 77 -32.04 -15.97 -19.70
C GLU A 77 -32.87 -15.85 -18.41
N GLN A 78 -34.14 -16.25 -18.46
CA GLN A 78 -35.04 -16.20 -17.30
C GLN A 78 -34.68 -17.29 -16.28
N ASN A 79 -34.32 -18.48 -16.75
CA ASN A 79 -33.83 -19.56 -15.90
C ASN A 79 -32.46 -19.22 -15.28
N ASP A 80 -31.57 -18.60 -16.04
CA ASP A 80 -30.24 -18.15 -15.59
C ASP A 80 -30.31 -17.10 -14.48
N LYS A 81 -31.25 -16.15 -14.58
CA LYS A 81 -31.50 -15.15 -13.52
C LYS A 81 -32.09 -15.81 -12.27
N ALA A 82 -33.01 -16.75 -12.43
CA ALA A 82 -33.59 -17.50 -11.32
C ALA A 82 -32.52 -18.34 -10.59
N ASP A 83 -31.62 -18.98 -11.32
CA ASP A 83 -30.55 -19.80 -10.76
C ASP A 83 -29.51 -18.95 -10.00
N THR A 84 -29.09 -17.83 -10.60
CA THR A 84 -28.21 -16.85 -9.91
C THR A 84 -28.83 -16.38 -8.59
N THR A 85 -30.14 -16.10 -8.58
CA THR A 85 -30.86 -15.64 -7.39
C THR A 85 -30.92 -16.72 -6.31
N LYS A 86 -31.10 -17.99 -6.69
CA LYS A 86 -31.07 -19.13 -5.75
C LYS A 86 -29.68 -19.33 -5.14
N ILE A 87 -28.63 -19.30 -5.96
CA ILE A 87 -27.24 -19.42 -5.52
C ILE A 87 -26.89 -18.25 -4.59
N PHE A 88 -27.24 -17.02 -4.97
CA PHE A 88 -27.05 -15.83 -4.14
C PHE A 88 -27.70 -15.96 -2.77
N LYS A 89 -28.98 -16.37 -2.69
CA LYS A 89 -29.69 -16.56 -1.41
C LYS A 89 -29.00 -17.61 -0.52
N THR A 90 -28.44 -18.64 -1.13
CA THR A 90 -27.72 -19.70 -0.41
C THR A 90 -26.39 -19.19 0.12
N LEU A 91 -25.60 -18.52 -0.73
CA LEU A 91 -24.31 -17.93 -0.36
C LEU A 91 -24.45 -16.83 0.69
N SER A 92 -25.46 -15.95 0.55
CA SER A 92 -25.73 -14.89 1.52
C SER A 92 -26.04 -15.42 2.92
N LYS A 93 -26.63 -16.62 3.02
CA LYS A 93 -26.86 -17.30 4.31
C LYS A 93 -25.60 -17.96 4.86
N ARG A 94 -24.68 -18.41 4.00
CA ARG A 94 -23.45 -19.13 4.36
C ARG A 94 -22.30 -18.18 4.74
N LEU A 95 -22.16 -17.07 4.04
CA LEU A 95 -21.06 -16.09 4.17
C LEU A 95 -21.26 -15.13 5.37
N LYS A 96 -21.39 -15.69 6.58
CA LYS A 96 -21.63 -14.91 7.82
C LYS A 96 -20.36 -14.61 8.62
N SER A 97 -19.37 -15.51 8.59
CA SER A 97 -18.08 -15.38 9.27
C SER A 97 -16.94 -15.23 8.27
N SER A 98 -15.78 -14.73 8.73
CA SER A 98 -14.56 -14.67 7.90
C SER A 98 -14.14 -16.07 7.43
N GLU A 99 -14.16 -17.05 8.33
CA GLU A 99 -13.79 -18.43 8.01
C GLU A 99 -14.68 -19.02 6.90
N ALA A 100 -16.00 -18.79 6.95
CA ALA A 100 -16.91 -19.25 5.92
C ALA A 100 -16.69 -18.55 4.56
N ILE A 101 -16.21 -17.30 4.58
CA ILE A 101 -15.79 -16.58 3.37
C ILE A 101 -14.54 -17.23 2.80
N ASP A 102 -13.54 -17.49 3.63
CA ASP A 102 -12.27 -18.08 3.20
C ASP A 102 -12.45 -19.49 2.65
N GLU A 103 -13.28 -20.31 3.29
CA GLU A 103 -13.64 -21.65 2.81
C GLU A 103 -14.34 -21.60 1.44
N GLU A 104 -15.29 -20.69 1.26
CA GLU A 104 -16.00 -20.55 -0.02
C GLU A 104 -15.06 -20.05 -1.14
N LEU A 105 -14.20 -19.08 -0.84
CA LEU A 105 -13.20 -18.57 -1.78
C LEU A 105 -12.21 -19.67 -2.17
N LYS A 106 -11.76 -20.48 -1.21
CA LYS A 106 -10.88 -21.62 -1.48
C LYS A 106 -11.57 -22.67 -2.36
N LYS A 107 -12.80 -23.04 -2.01
CA LYS A 107 -13.58 -24.02 -2.79
C LYS A 107 -13.79 -23.56 -4.23
N THR A 108 -14.18 -22.30 -4.43
CA THR A 108 -14.39 -21.74 -5.77
C THR A 108 -13.08 -21.67 -6.57
N TYR A 109 -11.98 -21.32 -5.92
CA TYR A 109 -10.65 -21.35 -6.54
C TYR A 109 -10.24 -22.76 -6.97
N GLU A 110 -10.44 -23.77 -6.12
CA GLU A 110 -10.15 -25.17 -6.43
C GLU A 110 -10.98 -25.68 -7.61
N GLN A 111 -12.28 -25.38 -7.63
CA GLN A 111 -13.17 -25.73 -8.75
C GLN A 111 -12.67 -25.16 -10.09
N PHE A 112 -12.16 -23.92 -10.08
CA PHE A 112 -11.68 -23.26 -11.29
C PHE A 112 -10.22 -23.59 -11.66
N THR A 113 -9.47 -24.26 -10.77
CA THR A 113 -8.02 -24.45 -10.93
C THR A 113 -7.68 -25.25 -12.18
N THR A 114 -8.37 -26.36 -12.41
CA THR A 114 -8.11 -27.23 -13.58
C THR A 114 -8.36 -26.47 -14.87
N GLU A 115 -9.52 -25.81 -15.02
CA GLU A 115 -9.88 -25.03 -16.21
C GLU A 115 -8.92 -23.87 -16.48
N ARG A 116 -8.53 -23.17 -15.40
CA ARG A 116 -7.57 -22.07 -15.48
C ARG A 116 -6.24 -22.57 -16.01
N ASP A 117 -5.72 -23.64 -15.43
CA ASP A 117 -4.39 -24.15 -15.75
C ASP A 117 -4.37 -24.72 -17.18
N THR A 118 -5.40 -25.45 -17.61
CA THR A 118 -5.51 -25.90 -19.01
C THR A 118 -5.60 -24.73 -19.99
N SER A 119 -6.37 -23.69 -19.67
CA SER A 119 -6.48 -22.49 -20.50
C SER A 119 -5.17 -21.73 -20.62
N ILE A 120 -4.47 -21.51 -19.50
CA ILE A 120 -3.16 -20.83 -19.49
C ILE A 120 -2.15 -21.63 -20.31
N GLN A 121 -2.09 -22.95 -20.12
CA GLN A 121 -1.16 -23.82 -20.84
C GLN A 121 -1.44 -23.83 -22.35
N LYS A 122 -2.71 -23.92 -22.76
CA LYS A 122 -3.13 -23.84 -24.16
C LYS A 122 -2.69 -22.54 -24.83
N TRP A 123 -2.86 -21.40 -24.17
CA TRP A 123 -2.44 -20.10 -24.71
C TRP A 123 -0.93 -19.90 -24.68
N PHE A 124 -0.24 -20.44 -23.68
CA PHE A 124 1.22 -20.47 -23.65
C PHE A 124 1.78 -21.26 -24.85
N GLU A 125 1.26 -22.47 -25.12
CA GLU A 125 1.68 -23.30 -26.26
C GLU A 125 1.40 -22.63 -27.61
N ARG A 126 0.23 -22.01 -27.77
CA ARG A 126 -0.11 -21.22 -28.97
C ARG A 126 0.84 -20.03 -29.19
N THR A 127 1.19 -19.32 -28.12
CA THR A 127 2.08 -18.16 -28.23
C THR A 127 3.52 -18.62 -28.50
N ARG A 128 3.96 -19.71 -27.86
CA ARG A 128 5.27 -20.31 -28.05
C ARG A 128 5.48 -20.80 -29.48
N THR A 129 4.49 -21.46 -30.07
CA THR A 129 4.56 -21.95 -31.45
C THR A 129 4.65 -20.81 -32.48
N PHE A 130 4.09 -19.64 -32.17
CA PHE A 130 4.18 -18.43 -32.99
C PHE A 130 5.50 -17.65 -32.77
N SER A 131 6.11 -17.75 -31.59
CA SER A 131 7.30 -16.99 -31.15
C SER A 131 8.67 -17.56 -31.61
N LYS A 132 8.71 -18.49 -32.57
CA LYS A 132 9.95 -19.14 -33.05
C LYS A 132 11.02 -18.22 -33.65
N GLN A 133 10.83 -16.89 -33.66
CA GLN A 133 11.80 -15.91 -34.17
C GLN A 133 12.57 -15.10 -33.10
N SER A 134 12.24 -15.19 -31.80
CA SER A 134 12.99 -14.42 -30.79
C SER A 134 14.13 -15.23 -30.17
N LYS A 135 15.36 -15.02 -30.67
CA LYS A 135 16.61 -15.55 -30.11
C LYS A 135 17.00 -14.81 -28.82
N THR A 136 16.23 -14.96 -27.74
CA THR A 136 16.65 -14.50 -26.41
C THR A 136 16.61 -15.67 -25.43
N THR A 137 17.76 -15.96 -24.84
CA THR A 137 18.12 -17.13 -24.01
C THR A 137 17.46 -17.16 -22.62
N THR A 138 16.33 -16.48 -22.43
CA THR A 138 15.56 -16.62 -21.20
C THR A 138 14.77 -17.92 -21.31
N ILE A 139 15.11 -18.90 -20.47
CA ILE A 139 14.42 -20.18 -20.37
C ILE A 139 12.91 -19.91 -20.34
N GLU A 140 12.20 -20.26 -21.42
CA GLU A 140 10.75 -20.06 -21.57
C GLU A 140 10.00 -21.02 -20.64
N GLN A 141 10.04 -20.77 -19.33
CA GLN A 141 9.23 -21.49 -18.37
C GLN A 141 7.75 -21.14 -18.59
N SER A 142 6.86 -22.15 -18.52
CA SER A 142 5.42 -21.92 -18.57
C SER A 142 5.01 -20.94 -17.45
N PRO A 143 4.07 -20.02 -17.70
CA PRO A 143 3.54 -19.13 -16.67
C PRO A 143 3.09 -19.87 -15.42
N LEU A 144 2.58 -21.10 -15.56
CA LEU A 144 2.18 -21.94 -14.43
C LEU A 144 3.36 -22.35 -13.54
N VAL A 145 4.52 -22.63 -14.14
CA VAL A 145 5.75 -22.97 -13.40
C VAL A 145 6.24 -21.74 -12.64
N GLN A 146 6.27 -20.58 -13.30
CA GLN A 146 6.65 -19.31 -12.66
C GLN A 146 5.72 -18.96 -11.49
N ILE A 147 4.41 -19.14 -11.66
CA ILE A 147 3.44 -18.93 -10.58
C ILE A 147 3.73 -19.89 -9.43
N LYS A 148 3.96 -21.18 -9.70
CA LYS A 148 4.28 -22.17 -8.65
C LYS A 148 5.58 -21.83 -7.92
N GLU A 149 6.62 -21.42 -8.63
CA GLU A 149 7.89 -21.00 -8.03
C GLU A 149 7.71 -19.76 -7.13
N ILE A 150 6.97 -18.75 -7.59
CA ILE A 150 6.68 -17.56 -6.79
C ILE A 150 5.85 -17.92 -5.55
N MET A 151 4.84 -18.77 -5.71
CA MET A 151 3.95 -19.23 -4.63
C MET A 151 4.63 -20.19 -3.65
N SER A 152 5.81 -20.74 -4.00
CA SER A 152 6.58 -21.58 -3.08
C SER A 152 7.16 -20.82 -1.88
N LEU A 153 7.22 -19.48 -1.97
CA LEU A 153 7.73 -18.59 -0.92
C LEU A 153 6.65 -17.61 -0.43
N PRO A 154 5.54 -18.11 0.18
CA PRO A 154 4.41 -17.27 0.57
C PRO A 154 4.79 -16.20 1.59
N ASP A 155 5.64 -16.53 2.56
CA ASP A 155 6.09 -15.59 3.61
C ASP A 155 6.77 -14.35 3.03
N ARG A 156 7.53 -14.53 1.94
CA ARG A 156 8.19 -13.43 1.25
C ARG A 156 7.17 -12.50 0.59
N LEU A 157 6.10 -13.06 0.04
CA LEU A 157 5.02 -12.29 -0.58
C LEU A 157 4.23 -11.51 0.46
N ILE A 158 3.88 -12.15 1.59
CA ILE A 158 3.17 -11.52 2.71
C ILE A 158 4.00 -10.36 3.29
N LYS A 159 5.29 -10.58 3.56
CA LYS A 159 6.17 -9.50 4.07
C LYS A 159 6.28 -8.33 3.09
N ARG A 160 6.27 -8.62 1.78
CA ARG A 160 6.33 -7.59 0.74
C ARG A 160 5.07 -6.72 0.71
N THR A 161 3.90 -7.27 1.05
CA THR A 161 2.65 -6.50 1.18
C THR A 161 2.52 -5.79 2.53
N GLN A 162 3.18 -6.29 3.57
CA GLN A 162 3.17 -5.67 4.92
C GLN A 162 4.22 -4.56 5.11
N THR A 163 5.03 -4.30 4.09
CA THR A 163 6.07 -3.25 4.16
C THR A 163 5.44 -1.91 3.83
N SER A 164 5.46 -0.97 4.79
CA SER A 164 4.95 0.38 4.55
C SER A 164 5.83 1.17 3.57
N ARG A 165 5.26 1.56 2.42
CA ARG A 165 5.91 2.38 1.38
C ARG A 165 5.35 3.78 1.26
N LEU A 166 4.14 3.98 1.78
CA LEU A 166 3.44 5.25 1.86
C LEU A 166 3.43 5.72 3.31
N ASP A 167 3.41 7.03 3.50
CA ASP A 167 3.11 7.61 4.80
C ASP A 167 1.59 7.52 4.98
N TYR A 168 1.13 6.55 5.78
CA TYR A 168 -0.29 6.38 6.09
C TYR A 168 -0.65 7.25 7.28
N ASP A 169 -1.67 8.10 7.12
CA ASP A 169 -2.29 8.81 8.24
C ASP A 169 -3.29 7.86 8.92
N PHE A 170 -2.84 7.14 9.94
CA PHE A 170 -3.70 6.23 10.71
C PHE A 170 -4.71 7.03 11.54
N ILE A 171 -5.99 6.63 11.50
CA ILE A 171 -7.06 7.26 12.29
C ILE A 171 -6.79 7.13 13.79
N CYS A 172 -6.22 5.99 14.19
CA CYS A 172 -5.69 5.77 15.53
C CYS A 172 -4.24 5.27 15.39
N PRO A 173 -3.23 6.03 15.85
CA PRO A 173 -1.85 5.55 15.85
C PRO A 173 -1.75 4.27 16.69
N PRO A 174 -1.05 3.22 16.22
CA PRO A 174 -0.81 2.05 17.04
C PRO A 174 -0.10 2.46 18.35
N SER A 175 -0.49 1.84 19.46
CA SER A 175 -0.04 2.18 20.82
C SER A 175 1.45 2.00 21.09
N SER A 176 2.24 1.57 20.10
CA SER A 176 3.69 1.61 20.16
C SER A 176 4.21 2.92 19.56
N PRO A 177 4.78 3.84 20.36
CA PRO A 177 5.60 4.89 19.81
C PRO A 177 6.84 4.20 19.23
N SER A 178 6.86 3.96 17.93
CA SER A 178 8.13 3.80 17.25
C SER A 178 8.82 5.14 17.33
N ASP A 179 9.76 5.27 18.26
CA ASP A 179 10.64 6.43 18.40
C ASP A 179 11.10 6.89 17.01
N PRO A 180 10.99 8.20 16.68
CA PRO A 180 11.48 8.72 15.40
C PRO A 180 13.02 8.74 15.34
N SER A 181 13.71 8.21 16.36
CA SER A 181 15.13 7.91 16.32
C SER A 181 15.34 6.44 15.99
N GLU A 182 15.44 6.12 14.71
CA GLU A 182 16.66 5.49 14.19
C GLU A 182 16.57 5.35 12.68
N THR A 183 17.58 5.90 12.02
CA THR A 183 17.98 5.51 10.67
C THR A 183 18.59 4.11 10.76
N SER A 184 17.81 3.11 11.15
CA SER A 184 18.22 1.71 11.02
C SER A 184 17.82 1.27 9.61
N THR A 185 18.80 0.69 8.92
CA THR A 185 18.69 0.15 7.57
C THR A 185 17.98 -1.21 7.57
N ASP A 186 17.22 -1.49 8.63
CA ASP A 186 16.56 -2.76 8.86
C ASP A 186 15.12 -2.71 8.35
N LEU A 187 14.89 -3.48 7.28
CA LEU A 187 13.57 -3.69 6.66
C LEU A 187 12.53 -4.27 7.64
N THR A 188 12.96 -4.76 8.79
CA THR A 188 12.12 -5.34 9.85
C THR A 188 11.37 -4.29 10.66
N ALA A 189 11.91 -3.06 10.80
CA ALA A 189 11.27 -1.97 11.55
C ALA A 189 10.07 -1.32 10.81
N LYS A 190 9.75 -1.77 9.58
CA LYS A 190 8.65 -1.25 8.75
C LYS A 190 7.56 -2.27 8.45
N LEU A 191 7.57 -3.42 9.13
CA LEU A 191 6.58 -4.47 8.92
C LEU A 191 5.38 -4.22 9.82
N ASN A 192 4.26 -3.85 9.20
CA ASN A 192 2.96 -3.73 9.85
C ASN A 192 2.13 -4.95 9.44
N LEU A 193 1.86 -5.87 10.37
CA LEU A 193 1.18 -7.14 10.06
C LEU A 193 -0.23 -6.95 9.49
N GLU A 194 -0.89 -5.88 9.92
CA GLU A 194 -2.26 -5.51 9.53
C GLU A 194 -2.30 -4.66 8.25
N LEU A 195 -1.13 -4.28 7.70
CA LEU A 195 -1.06 -3.48 6.48
C LEU A 195 -1.10 -4.36 5.23
N PHE A 196 -1.91 -3.95 4.26
CA PHE A 196 -1.88 -4.51 2.91
C PHE A 196 -1.50 -3.45 1.86
N ASP A 197 -0.24 -3.47 1.42
CA ASP A 197 0.31 -2.60 0.37
C ASP A 197 0.72 -3.41 -0.86
N ASP A 198 -0.11 -3.38 -1.90
CA ASP A 198 0.16 -4.00 -3.19
C ASP A 198 0.57 -2.98 -4.28
N SER A 199 1.12 -1.84 -3.87
CA SER A 199 1.49 -0.73 -4.77
C SER A 199 2.24 -1.18 -6.02
N ASP A 200 3.22 -2.08 -5.93
CA ASP A 200 3.97 -2.54 -7.12
C ASP A 200 3.06 -3.16 -8.18
N PHE A 201 2.11 -3.98 -7.73
CA PHE A 201 1.14 -4.66 -8.58
C PHE A 201 0.14 -3.65 -9.16
N TYR A 202 -0.40 -2.77 -8.31
CA TYR A 202 -1.27 -1.67 -8.76
C TYR A 202 -0.60 -0.83 -9.86
N HIS A 203 0.66 -0.44 -9.69
CA HIS A 203 1.37 0.35 -10.69
C HIS A 203 1.65 -0.42 -11.99
N GLN A 204 1.78 -1.75 -11.92
CA GLN A 204 1.88 -2.58 -13.13
C GLN A 204 0.55 -2.58 -13.88
N LEU A 205 -0.56 -2.82 -13.18
CA LEU A 205 -1.91 -2.81 -13.76
C LEU A 205 -2.28 -1.42 -14.33
N LEU A 206 -1.92 -0.35 -13.61
CA LEU A 206 -2.16 1.02 -14.05
C LEU A 206 -1.38 1.33 -15.34
N ARG A 207 -0.13 0.86 -15.44
CA ARG A 207 0.66 0.99 -16.68
C ARG A 207 0.01 0.27 -17.84
N GLU A 208 -0.41 -0.98 -17.64
CA GLU A 208 -1.09 -1.76 -18.68
C GLU A 208 -2.41 -1.10 -19.12
N TYR A 209 -3.21 -0.61 -18.16
CA TYR A 209 -4.45 0.11 -18.44
C TYR A 209 -4.21 1.37 -19.28
N ILE A 210 -3.21 2.16 -18.89
CA ILE A 210 -2.79 3.36 -19.62
C ILE A 210 -2.35 2.99 -21.02
N GLU A 211 -1.43 2.03 -21.17
CA GLU A 211 -0.87 1.61 -22.45
C GLU A 211 -1.98 1.21 -23.43
N ARG A 212 -2.95 0.42 -22.96
CA ARG A 212 -4.10 0.00 -23.77
C ARG A 212 -5.04 1.14 -24.14
N LYS A 213 -5.33 2.05 -23.21
CA LYS A 213 -6.14 3.24 -23.51
C LYS A 213 -5.42 4.16 -24.50
N THR A 214 -4.09 4.27 -24.41
CA THR A 214 -3.29 5.10 -25.31
C THR A 214 -3.02 4.45 -26.67
N ALA A 215 -3.02 3.12 -26.78
CA ALA A 215 -2.88 2.42 -28.06
C ALA A 215 -4.02 2.74 -29.05
N SER A 216 -5.17 3.17 -28.54
CA SER A 216 -6.30 3.63 -29.34
C SER A 216 -6.20 5.12 -29.76
N ILE A 217 -5.22 5.87 -29.24
CA ILE A 217 -5.07 7.30 -29.53
C ILE A 217 -4.08 7.44 -30.68
N THR A 218 -4.55 7.95 -31.82
CA THR A 218 -3.72 8.12 -33.02
C THR A 218 -2.85 9.39 -32.98
N ASP A 219 -3.09 10.29 -32.02
CA ASP A 219 -2.43 11.59 -31.90
C ASP A 219 -1.08 11.50 -31.12
N PRO A 220 0.07 11.73 -31.76
CA PRO A 220 1.40 11.62 -31.15
C PRO A 220 1.64 12.56 -29.96
N GLU A 221 1.01 13.73 -29.94
CA GLU A 221 1.21 14.70 -28.87
C GLU A 221 0.57 14.26 -27.55
N GLN A 222 -0.59 13.61 -27.61
CA GLN A 222 -1.30 13.13 -26.43
C GLN A 222 -0.56 11.95 -25.78
N ILE A 223 0.02 11.08 -26.61
CA ILE A 223 0.88 9.98 -26.15
C ILE A 223 2.09 10.54 -25.41
N SER A 224 2.78 11.54 -25.96
CA SER A 224 3.96 12.16 -25.33
C SER A 224 3.65 12.79 -23.97
N LYS A 225 2.51 13.49 -23.85
CA LYS A 225 2.03 14.09 -22.60
C LYS A 225 1.73 13.03 -21.54
N HIS A 226 1.16 11.89 -21.94
CA HIS A 226 0.86 10.79 -21.04
C HIS A 226 2.14 10.12 -20.51
N TRP A 227 3.10 9.81 -21.39
CA TRP A 227 4.40 9.27 -20.97
C TRP A 227 5.14 10.20 -20.01
N ALA A 228 5.05 11.52 -20.22
CA ALA A 228 5.60 12.51 -19.31
C ALA A 228 4.90 12.48 -17.93
N GLN A 229 3.57 12.34 -17.88
CA GLN A 229 2.82 12.17 -16.62
C GLN A 229 3.21 10.88 -15.89
N LEU A 230 3.34 9.76 -16.61
CA LEU A 230 3.74 8.48 -16.03
C LEU A 230 5.17 8.53 -15.45
N ARG A 231 6.08 9.24 -16.12
CA ARG A 231 7.44 9.48 -15.61
C ARG A 231 7.42 10.34 -14.34
N LYS A 232 6.54 11.34 -14.25
CA LYS A 232 6.34 12.16 -13.04
C LYS A 232 5.81 11.34 -11.87
N LEU A 233 4.89 10.40 -12.10
CA LEU A 233 4.39 9.49 -11.05
C LEU A 233 5.53 8.61 -10.49
N ARG A 234 6.41 8.09 -11.36
CA ARG A 234 7.59 7.32 -10.95
C ARG A 234 8.61 8.13 -10.14
N THR A 235 8.77 9.42 -10.45
CA THR A 235 9.68 10.28 -9.67
C THR A 235 9.15 10.62 -8.28
N LYS A 236 7.83 10.66 -8.09
CA LYS A 236 7.20 10.87 -6.76
C LYS A 236 7.33 9.65 -5.84
N LEU A 237 7.56 8.46 -6.40
CA LEU A 237 7.81 7.22 -5.63
C LEU A 237 9.25 7.12 -5.11
N LYS A 238 10.18 7.93 -5.64
CA LYS A 238 11.50 8.03 -5.01
C LYS A 238 11.29 8.72 -3.67
N LYS A 239 11.69 8.02 -2.59
CA LYS A 239 11.75 8.61 -1.24
C LYS A 239 12.31 10.02 -1.35
N ASN A 240 11.65 10.97 -0.69
CA ASN A 240 12.10 12.36 -0.66
C ASN A 240 13.38 12.42 0.20
N VAL A 241 14.50 12.04 -0.42
CA VAL A 241 15.81 12.06 0.20
C VAL A 241 16.29 13.50 0.12
N ASP A 242 16.51 14.12 1.27
CA ASP A 242 17.07 15.46 1.37
C ASP A 242 18.47 15.46 0.73
N THR A 243 18.55 15.88 -0.53
CA THR A 243 19.82 15.90 -1.28
C THR A 243 20.80 16.93 -0.72
N LYS A 244 20.32 17.94 0.03
CA LYS A 244 21.17 18.88 0.79
C LYS A 244 21.71 18.27 2.08
N ALA A 245 21.08 17.23 2.62
CA ALA A 245 21.64 16.47 3.73
C ALA A 245 22.87 15.65 3.29
N SER A 246 22.97 15.29 2.00
CA SER A 246 24.18 14.68 1.48
C SER A 246 25.34 15.68 1.47
N LYS A 247 26.46 15.31 2.10
CA LYS A 247 27.70 16.12 2.20
C LYS A 247 27.62 17.35 3.12
N ASP A 248 26.90 17.24 4.24
CA ASP A 248 26.87 18.21 5.36
C ASP A 248 26.52 19.65 4.98
N ARG A 249 25.71 19.86 3.93
CA ARG A 249 25.21 21.20 3.55
C ARG A 249 24.01 21.65 4.40
N LYS A 250 23.61 20.85 5.39
CA LYS A 250 22.54 21.11 6.35
C LYS A 250 23.05 20.76 7.76
N ILE A 251 22.91 21.70 8.70
CA ILE A 251 23.34 21.51 10.09
C ILE A 251 22.45 20.44 10.74
N ARG A 252 23.08 19.46 11.38
CA ARG A 252 22.43 18.40 12.15
C ARG A 252 22.85 18.49 13.60
N TYR A 253 21.88 18.46 14.50
CA TYR A 253 22.13 18.46 15.94
C TYR A 253 22.37 17.03 16.42
N ASN A 254 23.51 16.46 16.03
CA ASN A 254 23.94 15.14 16.48
C ASN A 254 25.15 15.27 17.40
N VAL A 255 25.16 14.53 18.51
CA VAL A 255 26.29 14.55 19.45
C VAL A 255 27.45 13.71 18.90
N HIS A 256 28.55 14.37 18.54
CA HIS A 256 29.77 13.70 18.12
C HIS A 256 30.58 13.23 19.33
N LYS A 257 30.49 11.93 19.67
CA LYS A 257 31.15 11.34 20.86
C LYS A 257 32.64 11.68 21.02
N LYS A 258 33.39 11.79 19.92
CA LYS A 258 34.83 12.16 19.93
C LYS A 258 35.10 13.63 20.27
N LEU A 259 34.11 14.51 20.10
CA LEU A 259 34.20 15.95 20.37
C LEU A 259 33.60 16.33 21.73
N VAL A 260 32.92 15.38 22.40
CA VAL A 260 32.44 15.58 23.77
C VAL A 260 33.66 15.71 24.70
N ASN A 261 33.64 16.70 25.59
CA ASN A 261 34.72 17.01 26.53
C ASN A 261 36.08 17.32 25.87
N TYR A 262 36.07 17.81 24.62
CA TYR A 262 37.32 18.15 23.92
C TYR A 262 38.12 19.27 24.65
N MET A 263 37.43 20.26 25.22
CA MET A 263 38.03 21.33 26.01
C MET A 263 37.11 21.72 27.17
N ALA A 264 37.70 22.05 28.31
CA ALA A 264 36.98 22.69 29.41
C ALA A 264 36.69 24.17 29.06
N PRO A 265 35.53 24.73 29.46
CA PRO A 265 35.27 26.16 29.34
C PRO A 265 36.31 26.96 30.13
N ILE A 266 37.01 27.89 29.48
CA ILE A 266 37.94 28.82 30.11
C ILE A 266 37.38 30.21 29.89
N ASP A 267 36.99 30.89 30.97
CA ASP A 267 36.64 32.29 30.86
C ASP A 267 37.92 33.13 30.75
N ARG A 268 38.05 33.85 29.63
CA ARG A 268 39.15 34.80 29.37
C ARG A 268 38.66 36.23 29.38
N CYS A 269 37.40 36.46 29.71
CA CYS A 269 36.84 37.80 29.69
C CYS A 269 37.32 38.59 30.92
N SER A 270 37.89 39.77 30.68
CA SER A 270 38.28 40.69 31.75
C SER A 270 37.13 41.56 32.24
N PHE A 271 36.01 41.60 31.50
CA PHE A 271 34.85 42.41 31.87
C PHE A 271 33.93 41.66 32.82
N THR A 272 33.50 42.35 33.87
CA THR A 272 32.40 41.92 34.73
C THR A 272 31.09 41.85 33.95
N ASP A 273 30.20 40.94 34.32
CA ASP A 273 28.91 40.75 33.62
C ASP A 273 28.01 42.00 33.62
N GLN A 274 28.13 42.85 34.64
CA GLN A 274 27.46 44.15 34.69
C GLN A 274 27.93 45.07 33.56
N ALA A 275 29.26 45.22 33.40
CA ALA A 275 29.85 46.04 32.35
C ALA A 275 29.50 45.53 30.94
N LYS A 276 29.39 44.20 30.75
CA LYS A 276 28.92 43.61 29.47
C LYS A 276 27.46 44.02 29.21
N SER A 277 26.59 43.89 30.21
CA SER A 277 25.17 44.20 30.10
C SER A 277 24.93 45.69 29.83
N ASP A 278 25.66 46.56 30.52
CA ASP A 278 25.62 48.01 30.31
C ASP A 278 26.13 48.39 28.90
N LEU A 279 27.19 47.74 28.43
CA LEU A 279 27.71 47.96 27.07
C LEU A 279 26.70 47.55 26.00
N PHE A 280 26.11 46.35 26.10
CA PHE A 280 25.16 45.85 25.11
C PHE A 280 23.80 46.57 25.14
N SER A 281 23.39 47.08 26.31
CA SER A 281 22.20 47.93 26.42
C SER A 281 22.43 49.35 25.88
N SER A 282 23.67 49.85 25.94
CA SER A 282 24.06 51.13 25.32
C SER A 282 24.28 51.03 23.81
N LEU A 283 24.61 49.82 23.30
CA LEU A 283 24.90 49.58 21.89
C LEU A 283 23.64 49.79 21.02
N PHE A 284 23.74 50.66 20.02
CA PHE A 284 22.66 51.04 19.09
C PHE A 284 21.50 51.85 19.69
N GLY A 285 21.65 52.38 20.91
CA GLY A 285 20.78 53.41 21.46
C GLY A 285 19.36 52.94 21.79
N ALA A 286 19.19 52.40 23.01
CA ALA A 286 17.91 52.40 23.72
C ALA A 286 18.16 52.40 25.23
N HIS A 287 18.16 53.58 25.84
CA HIS A 287 18.12 53.72 27.28
C HIS A 287 16.68 53.40 27.75
N GLN A 288 16.41 52.15 28.12
CA GLN A 288 15.23 51.84 28.93
C GLN A 288 15.52 50.66 29.85
N LEU A 289 15.99 51.00 31.05
CA LEU A 289 16.06 50.09 32.18
C LEU A 289 14.63 49.73 32.58
N THR A 290 14.20 48.50 32.32
CA THR A 290 13.20 47.85 33.17
C THR A 290 13.94 46.80 34.00
N PRO A 291 13.77 46.80 35.33
CA PRO A 291 14.38 45.76 36.16
C PRO A 291 13.63 44.47 35.90
N VAL A 292 14.29 43.52 35.23
CA VAL A 292 13.80 42.14 35.17
C VAL A 292 14.49 41.42 36.34
N ASP A 293 13.71 41.14 37.38
CA ASP A 293 14.10 40.20 38.43
C ASP A 293 14.41 38.84 37.77
N VAL A 294 15.70 38.54 37.62
CA VAL A 294 16.15 37.19 37.29
C VAL A 294 16.05 36.38 38.57
N GLN A 295 14.88 35.77 38.77
CA GLN A 295 14.74 34.63 39.69
C GLN A 295 15.74 33.56 39.23
N HIS A 296 16.77 33.37 40.04
CA HIS A 296 17.77 32.34 39.87
C HIS A 296 17.08 30.99 40.07
N THR A 297 16.70 30.32 38.98
CA THR A 297 16.37 28.90 39.03
C THR A 297 17.68 28.12 39.03
N PRO A 298 17.99 27.34 40.08
CA PRO A 298 19.22 26.56 40.09
C PRO A 298 19.13 25.46 39.02
N SER A 299 20.12 25.45 38.13
CA SER A 299 20.37 24.39 37.16
C SER A 299 20.76 23.11 37.91
N VAL A 300 20.09 21.99 37.59
CA VAL A 300 20.14 20.68 38.26
C VAL A 300 21.45 19.89 38.01
N ASN A 301 22.57 20.54 37.65
CA ASN A 301 23.81 19.83 37.34
C ASN A 301 24.98 20.01 38.33
N ASP A 302 24.75 20.58 39.51
CA ASP A 302 25.71 20.48 40.61
C ASP A 302 25.55 19.16 41.37
N ILE A 303 25.83 18.04 40.70
CA ILE A 303 26.21 16.80 41.37
C ILE A 303 27.74 16.72 41.31
N ARG A 304 28.38 17.20 42.38
CA ARG A 304 29.73 16.79 42.76
C ARG A 304 29.69 15.28 43.02
N ILE A 305 30.30 14.51 42.13
CA ILE A 305 30.74 13.15 42.45
C ILE A 305 32.09 13.29 43.16
N ILE A 306 32.10 12.94 44.45
CA ILE A 306 33.28 12.39 45.12
C ILE A 306 33.38 10.93 44.71
#